data_AF-A0AAN7MCL0-F1
#
_entry.id   AF-A0AAN7MCL0-F1
#
_cell.length_a   1.000
_cell.length_b   1.000
_cell.length_c   1.000
_cell.angle_alpha   90.00
_cell.angle_beta   90.00
_cell.angle_gamma   90.00
#
_symmetry.space_group_name_H-M   'P 1'
#
loop_
_entity.id
_entity.type
_entity.pdbx_description
1 polymer ?
#
loop_
_entity_poly.entity_id
_entity_poly.type
_entity_poly.pdbx_seq_one_letter_code
_entity_poly.pdbx_strand_id
1 'polypeptide(L)'
;MEEVGALHLIPKELSMKIVSKIEAGERFSVYVVIPMWPEGVRESASVQAILDWQRRAMEMMYTDISKAIQRKGTSETSNPRDYLSFFCLGNGESEITHEYKPEQKPRSGSDYSNAQQARRFMVYVHSKLMIVDDEYIIIGSANINRRSMDRARDTEIAMGAYQPRHLAATEPARGQIYGFRMALWYEHLHRVDELFEIPQSLLCIRRVKALAEQNWKSYTDNSIVTDMSGHLLPYLVEISESVEVMHWRKTEISLIGSSVRLKI
;
A
#
# COMPACT_ATOMS: atom_id res chain seq x y z
N MET A 1 16.23 -24.09 10.90
CA MET A 1 15.24 -23.24 10.23
C MET A 1 13.95 -23.39 11.01
N GLU A 2 13.49 -22.34 11.68
CA GLU A 2 12.13 -22.35 12.25
C GLU A 2 11.12 -22.39 11.12
N GLU A 3 10.11 -23.25 11.27
CA GLU A 3 9.04 -23.42 10.30
C GLU A 3 8.05 -22.25 10.44
N VAL A 4 8.04 -21.35 9.45
CA VAL A 4 7.25 -20.10 9.45
C VAL A 4 5.74 -20.34 9.58
N GLY A 5 5.28 -21.47 9.02
CA GLY A 5 3.90 -21.94 9.05
C GLY A 5 2.83 -20.98 8.49
N ALA A 6 3.17 -19.80 7.95
CA ALA A 6 2.25 -18.89 7.27
C ALA A 6 1.89 -19.40 5.87
N LEU A 7 0.96 -20.36 5.82
CA LEU A 7 0.64 -21.15 4.62
C LEU A 7 -0.55 -20.64 3.79
N HIS A 8 -1.21 -19.54 4.18
CA HIS A 8 -2.32 -19.01 3.38
C HIS A 8 -1.83 -18.49 2.02
N LEU A 9 -2.64 -18.65 0.98
CA LEU A 9 -2.16 -18.53 -0.40
C LEU A 9 -2.28 -17.12 -1.00
N ILE A 10 -2.96 -16.18 -0.34
CA ILE A 10 -3.31 -14.86 -0.92
C ILE A 10 -2.11 -14.16 -1.60
N PRO A 11 -0.93 -13.96 -0.96
CA PRO A 11 0.20 -13.31 -1.62
C PRO A 11 0.69 -14.07 -2.86
N LYS A 12 0.71 -15.41 -2.79
CA LYS A 12 1.16 -16.26 -3.89
C LYS A 12 0.15 -16.27 -5.05
N GLU A 13 -1.14 -16.30 -4.77
CA GLU A 13 -2.17 -16.23 -5.81
C GLU A 13 -2.17 -14.88 -6.53
N LEU A 14 -1.93 -13.77 -5.81
CA LEU A 14 -1.76 -12.46 -6.42
C LEU A 14 -0.54 -12.42 -7.37
N SER A 15 0.63 -12.91 -6.93
CA SER A 15 1.82 -12.94 -7.80
C SER A 15 1.63 -13.87 -9.00
N MET A 16 1.09 -15.08 -8.80
CA MET A 16 0.86 -16.03 -9.88
C MET A 16 -0.21 -15.56 -10.87
N LYS A 17 -1.25 -14.85 -10.41
CA LYS A 17 -2.21 -14.19 -11.30
C LYS A 17 -1.52 -13.17 -12.20
N ILE A 18 -0.68 -12.30 -11.65
CA ILE A 18 0.09 -11.34 -12.43
C ILE A 18 1.01 -12.06 -13.43
N VAL A 19 1.75 -13.09 -12.99
CA VAL A 19 2.61 -13.91 -13.86
C VAL A 19 1.82 -14.47 -15.04
N SER A 20 0.65 -15.05 -14.79
CA SER A 20 -0.19 -15.60 -15.86
C SER A 20 -0.62 -14.55 -16.90
N LYS A 21 -0.90 -13.31 -16.45
CA LYS A 21 -1.28 -12.20 -17.33
C LYS A 21 -0.09 -11.71 -18.15
N ILE A 22 1.10 -11.63 -17.56
CA ILE A 22 2.35 -11.31 -18.29
C ILE A 22 2.64 -12.36 -19.37
N GLU A 23 2.55 -13.64 -19.01
CA GLU A 23 2.79 -14.76 -19.94
C GLU A 23 1.78 -14.74 -21.09
N ALA A 24 0.51 -14.40 -20.83
CA ALA A 24 -0.52 -14.20 -21.83
C ALA A 24 -0.38 -12.90 -22.66
N GLY A 25 0.43 -11.94 -22.22
CA GLY A 25 0.50 -10.60 -22.84
C GLY A 25 -0.72 -9.72 -22.55
N GLU A 26 -1.47 -10.05 -21.49
CA GLU A 26 -2.64 -9.32 -21.06
C GLU A 26 -2.30 -8.30 -19.98
N ARG A 27 -2.88 -7.12 -20.06
CA ARG A 27 -2.63 -6.07 -19.09
C ARG A 27 -3.38 -6.34 -17.78
N PHE A 28 -2.68 -6.23 -16.65
CA PHE A 28 -3.23 -6.44 -15.31
C PHE A 28 -2.47 -5.63 -14.25
N SER A 29 -3.18 -5.03 -13.29
CA SER A 29 -2.60 -4.23 -12.19
C SER A 29 -3.11 -4.72 -10.84
N VAL A 30 -2.24 -4.72 -9.84
CA VAL A 30 -2.59 -4.93 -8.43
C VAL A 30 -2.10 -3.75 -7.60
N TYR A 31 -3.02 -3.16 -6.84
CA TYR A 31 -2.78 -2.04 -5.93
C TYR A 31 -2.98 -2.54 -4.51
N VAL A 32 -1.97 -2.39 -3.66
CA VAL A 32 -2.03 -2.81 -2.25
C VAL A 32 -1.81 -1.59 -1.36
N VAL A 33 -2.78 -1.25 -0.52
CA VAL A 33 -2.67 -0.19 0.48
C VAL A 33 -2.60 -0.84 1.86
N ILE A 34 -1.52 -0.59 2.59
CA ILE A 34 -1.22 -1.16 3.92
C ILE A 34 -0.77 -0.04 4.86
N PRO A 35 -0.88 -0.19 6.19
CA PRO A 35 -0.42 0.85 7.10
C PRO A 35 1.10 1.01 7.00
N MET A 36 1.61 2.21 7.25
CA MET A 36 3.05 2.49 7.17
C MET A 36 3.85 1.54 8.09
N TRP A 37 3.30 1.24 9.26
CA TRP A 37 3.65 0.12 10.14
C TRP A 37 2.38 -0.36 10.88
N PRO A 38 2.32 -1.62 11.34
CA PRO A 38 1.21 -2.08 12.17
C PRO A 38 1.16 -1.33 13.51
N GLU A 39 -0.04 -1.18 14.07
CA GLU A 39 -0.26 -0.47 15.34
C GLU A 39 0.66 -0.98 16.46
N GLY A 40 1.23 -0.03 17.20
CA GLY A 40 2.16 -0.26 18.29
C GLY A 40 3.42 0.59 18.20
N VAL A 41 4.31 0.42 19.19
CA VAL A 41 5.63 1.07 19.19
C VAL A 41 6.47 0.47 18.07
N ARG A 42 6.94 1.32 17.16
CA ARG A 42 7.64 0.91 15.94
C ARG A 42 8.86 0.03 16.21
N GLU A 43 9.63 0.34 17.26
CA GLU A 43 10.85 -0.38 17.66
C GLU A 43 10.56 -1.67 18.44
N SER A 44 9.29 -1.97 18.73
CA SER A 44 8.93 -3.21 19.44
C SER A 44 9.25 -4.44 18.60
N ALA A 45 9.66 -5.51 19.27
CA ALA A 45 9.96 -6.78 18.61
C ALA A 45 8.77 -7.33 17.79
N SER A 46 7.54 -7.11 18.27
CA SER A 46 6.32 -7.50 17.55
C SER A 46 6.14 -6.75 16.24
N VAL A 47 6.30 -5.42 16.23
CA VAL A 47 6.17 -4.62 15.01
C VAL A 47 7.29 -4.96 14.02
N GLN A 48 8.53 -5.09 14.49
CA GLN A 48 9.67 -5.45 13.64
C GLN A 48 9.51 -6.84 13.01
N ALA A 49 9.02 -7.84 13.78
CA ALA A 49 8.75 -9.16 13.24
C ALA A 49 7.67 -9.14 12.15
N ILE A 50 6.58 -8.39 12.34
CA ILE A 50 5.52 -8.25 11.33
C ILE A 50 6.08 -7.60 10.05
N LEU A 51 6.89 -6.55 10.19
CA LEU A 51 7.52 -5.86 9.05
C LEU A 51 8.48 -6.78 8.28
N ASP A 52 9.25 -7.64 8.96
CA ASP A 52 10.11 -8.62 8.28
C ASP A 52 9.28 -9.66 7.50
N TRP A 53 8.20 -10.19 8.07
CA TRP A 53 7.30 -11.11 7.35
C TRP A 53 6.66 -10.45 6.14
N GLN A 54 6.23 -9.20 6.27
CA GLN A 54 5.68 -8.43 5.17
C GLN A 54 6.72 -8.22 4.06
N ARG A 55 7.96 -7.85 4.41
CA ARG A 55 9.08 -7.69 3.46
C ARG A 55 9.34 -8.98 2.70
N ARG A 56 9.42 -10.13 3.38
CA ARG A 56 9.64 -11.45 2.74
C ARG A 56 8.50 -11.81 1.78
N ALA A 57 7.26 -11.51 2.14
CA ALA A 57 6.11 -11.74 1.26
C ALA A 57 6.17 -10.86 0.00
N MET A 58 6.49 -9.57 0.15
CA MET A 58 6.70 -8.66 -0.97
C MET A 58 7.84 -9.15 -1.87
N GLU A 59 8.98 -9.51 -1.29
CA GLU A 59 10.17 -10.02 -1.99
C GLU A 59 9.86 -11.25 -2.85
N MET A 60 9.13 -12.23 -2.30
CA MET A 60 8.64 -13.38 -3.05
C MET A 60 7.76 -12.96 -4.23
N MET A 61 6.75 -12.10 -4.01
CA MET A 61 5.81 -11.68 -5.05
C MET A 61 6.52 -10.96 -6.21
N TYR A 62 7.41 -10.02 -5.92
CA TYR A 62 8.16 -9.30 -6.94
C TYR A 62 9.21 -10.17 -7.63
N THR A 63 9.78 -11.18 -6.95
CA THR A 63 10.66 -12.18 -7.58
C THR A 63 9.91 -12.96 -8.65
N ASP A 64 8.71 -13.46 -8.34
CA ASP A 64 7.87 -14.18 -9.30
C ASP A 64 7.56 -13.32 -10.55
N ILE A 65 7.13 -12.06 -10.32
CA ILE A 65 6.76 -11.13 -11.38
C ILE A 65 7.97 -10.78 -12.26
N SER A 66 9.11 -10.48 -11.65
CA SER A 66 10.32 -10.09 -12.38
C SER A 66 10.85 -11.22 -13.26
N LYS A 67 10.82 -12.46 -12.75
CA LYS A 67 11.15 -13.66 -13.55
C LYS A 67 10.20 -13.85 -14.74
N ALA A 68 8.92 -13.53 -14.59
CA ALA A 68 7.97 -13.59 -15.70
C ALA A 68 8.25 -12.52 -16.77
N ILE A 69 8.52 -11.28 -16.34
CA ILE A 69 8.90 -10.17 -17.26
C ILE A 69 10.16 -10.53 -18.05
N GLN A 70 11.21 -11.04 -17.37
CA GLN A 70 12.47 -11.45 -18.00
C GLN A 70 12.24 -12.56 -19.04
N ARG A 71 11.44 -13.59 -18.70
CA ARG A 71 11.12 -14.69 -19.64
C ARG A 71 10.32 -14.23 -20.85
N LYS A 72 9.47 -13.20 -20.72
CA LYS A 72 8.67 -12.66 -21.83
C LYS A 72 9.49 -11.82 -22.82
N GLY A 73 10.63 -11.25 -22.40
CA GLY A 73 11.58 -10.56 -23.28
C GLY A 73 11.14 -9.18 -23.78
N THR A 74 10.17 -8.53 -23.14
CA THR A 74 9.64 -7.21 -23.53
C THR A 74 10.43 -6.06 -22.90
N SER A 75 11.03 -5.17 -23.71
CA SER A 75 11.80 -4.02 -23.21
C SER A 75 10.93 -2.88 -22.64
N GLU A 76 9.66 -2.74 -23.06
CA GLU A 76 8.78 -1.62 -22.69
C GLU A 76 8.01 -1.79 -21.36
N THR A 77 7.86 -3.02 -20.83
CA THR A 77 7.17 -3.32 -19.55
C THR A 77 8.12 -3.85 -18.48
N SER A 78 9.26 -3.18 -18.34
CA SER A 78 10.43 -3.66 -17.58
C SER A 78 10.34 -3.39 -16.06
N ASN A 79 9.33 -2.67 -15.58
CA ASN A 79 9.17 -2.39 -14.15
C ASN A 79 8.10 -3.27 -13.50
N PRO A 80 8.44 -4.17 -12.55
CA PRO A 80 7.44 -5.01 -11.89
C PRO A 80 6.43 -4.19 -11.06
N ARG A 81 6.77 -2.94 -10.69
CA ARG A 81 5.85 -1.99 -10.04
C ARG A 81 4.73 -1.49 -10.95
N ASP A 82 4.83 -1.69 -12.26
CA ASP A 82 3.73 -1.41 -13.18
C ASP A 82 2.66 -2.53 -13.13
N TYR A 83 2.97 -3.69 -12.53
CA TYR A 83 2.01 -4.77 -12.30
C TYR A 83 1.55 -4.87 -10.84
N LEU A 84 2.46 -4.66 -9.88
CA LEU A 84 2.17 -4.73 -8.45
C LEU A 84 2.76 -3.51 -7.75
N SER A 85 1.94 -2.66 -7.14
CA SER A 85 2.43 -1.55 -6.33
C SER A 85 1.83 -1.55 -4.93
N PHE A 86 2.71 -1.34 -3.95
CA PHE A 86 2.35 -1.15 -2.55
C PHE A 86 2.38 0.33 -2.19
N PHE A 87 1.42 0.73 -1.38
CA PHE A 87 1.21 2.08 -0.89
C PHE A 87 0.89 2.06 0.62
N CYS A 88 1.05 3.21 1.27
CA CYS A 88 0.50 3.49 2.59
C CYS A 88 -0.20 4.84 2.58
N LEU A 89 -0.82 5.22 3.70
CA LEU A 89 -1.46 6.53 3.85
C LEU A 89 -0.74 7.37 4.90
N GLY A 90 -0.63 8.66 4.63
CA GLY A 90 -0.11 9.65 5.57
C GLY A 90 -0.80 10.99 5.38
N ASN A 91 -0.82 11.80 6.43
CA ASN A 91 -1.31 13.16 6.36
C ASN A 91 -0.30 14.11 7.01
N GLY A 92 -0.33 15.35 6.53
CA GLY A 92 0.45 16.46 7.05
C GLY A 92 -0.38 17.72 6.90
N GLU A 93 -0.54 18.44 8.01
CA GLU A 93 -1.42 19.62 8.11
C GLU A 93 -0.59 20.82 8.53
N SER A 94 -0.80 21.97 7.90
CA SER A 94 -0.16 23.21 8.34
C SER A 94 -0.79 23.70 9.65
N GLU A 95 -0.10 24.58 10.36
CA GLU A 95 -0.67 25.20 11.56
C GLU A 95 -1.73 26.23 11.15
N ILE A 96 -2.93 26.11 11.74
CA ILE A 96 -4.03 27.04 11.49
C ILE A 96 -4.25 27.97 12.68
N THR A 97 -4.75 29.18 12.40
CA THR A 97 -5.10 30.13 13.47
C THR A 97 -6.24 29.53 14.30
N HIS A 98 -6.04 29.45 15.62
CA HIS A 98 -6.98 28.86 16.60
C HIS A 98 -7.03 27.33 16.66
N GLU A 99 -6.01 26.61 16.17
CA GLU A 99 -5.90 25.19 16.51
C GLU A 99 -5.75 24.94 18.02
N TYR A 100 -6.15 23.75 18.48
CA TYR A 100 -5.99 23.34 19.87
C TYR A 100 -4.51 23.32 20.27
N LYS A 101 -4.19 23.97 21.40
CA LYS A 101 -2.85 23.99 21.97
C LYS A 101 -2.81 23.11 23.22
N PRO A 102 -2.10 21.97 23.20
CA PRO A 102 -1.99 21.13 24.39
C PRO A 102 -1.20 21.83 25.48
N GLU A 103 -1.65 21.69 26.74
CA GLU A 103 -0.98 22.28 27.91
C GLU A 103 0.40 21.67 28.15
N GLN A 104 0.54 20.38 27.84
CA GLN A 104 1.77 19.62 28.01
C GLN A 104 2.43 19.34 26.66
N LYS A 105 3.77 19.39 26.65
CA LYS A 105 4.57 19.03 25.49
C LYS A 105 5.17 17.63 25.65
N PRO A 106 5.32 16.87 24.55
CA PRO A 106 6.01 15.60 24.59
C PRO A 106 7.47 15.76 25.04
N ARG A 107 8.07 14.67 25.49
CA ARG A 107 9.51 14.63 25.82
C ARG A 107 10.33 15.00 24.58
N SER A 108 11.24 15.96 24.72
CA SER A 108 12.14 16.39 23.65
C SER A 108 12.91 15.22 23.04
N GLY A 109 12.99 15.19 21.70
CA GLY A 109 13.65 14.15 20.93
C GLY A 109 12.91 12.81 20.83
N SER A 110 11.74 12.66 21.49
CA SER A 110 10.87 11.49 21.31
C SER A 110 10.18 11.52 19.94
N ASP A 111 9.84 10.34 19.43
CA ASP A 111 9.02 10.19 18.22
C ASP A 111 7.73 11.02 18.27
N TYR A 112 7.10 11.14 19.45
CA TYR A 112 5.93 11.99 19.64
C TYR A 112 6.26 13.48 19.44
N SER A 113 7.31 13.99 20.09
CA SER A 113 7.76 15.39 19.89
C SER A 113 8.08 15.68 18.43
N ASN A 114 8.73 14.74 17.76
CA ASN A 114 9.18 14.92 16.39
C ASN A 114 8.01 14.87 15.39
N ALA A 115 7.06 13.94 15.57
CA ALA A 115 5.84 13.88 14.78
C ALA A 115 4.99 15.15 14.95
N GLN A 116 4.85 15.64 16.19
CA GLN A 116 4.14 16.87 16.50
C GLN A 116 4.79 18.08 15.82
N GLN A 117 6.12 18.20 15.88
CA GLN A 117 6.85 19.32 15.25
C GLN A 117 6.82 19.26 13.72
N ALA A 118 6.94 18.05 13.15
CA ALA A 118 6.84 17.84 11.71
C ALA A 118 5.40 17.94 11.17
N ARG A 119 4.40 18.00 12.08
CA ARG A 119 2.97 18.09 11.77
C ARG A 119 2.47 17.03 10.79
N ARG A 120 2.99 15.81 10.94
CA ARG A 120 2.65 14.68 10.06
C ARG A 120 2.55 13.38 10.82
N PHE A 121 1.68 12.50 10.35
CA PHE A 121 1.60 11.13 10.83
C PHE A 121 0.95 10.21 9.80
N MET A 122 1.06 8.89 9.98
CA MET A 122 0.33 7.96 9.13
C MET A 122 -1.17 8.10 9.33
N VAL A 123 -1.94 7.96 8.26
CA VAL A 123 -3.36 7.63 8.36
C VAL A 123 -3.43 6.11 8.45
N TYR A 124 -3.87 5.58 9.58
CA TYR A 124 -3.75 4.15 9.85
C TYR A 124 -4.75 3.34 9.02
N VAL A 125 -4.23 2.48 8.15
CA VAL A 125 -5.04 1.60 7.30
C VAL A 125 -5.48 0.38 8.12
N HIS A 126 -6.67 0.47 8.70
CA HIS A 126 -7.30 -0.64 9.41
C HIS A 126 -8.24 -1.47 8.53
N SER A 127 -8.42 -1.09 7.26
CA SER A 127 -9.32 -1.76 6.31
C SER A 127 -8.92 -3.22 6.04
N LYS A 128 -9.92 -4.09 5.91
CA LYS A 128 -9.79 -5.44 5.34
C LYS A 128 -10.78 -5.58 4.18
N LEU A 129 -10.34 -5.08 3.04
CA LEU A 129 -11.15 -4.81 1.86
C LEU A 129 -10.39 -5.31 0.62
N MET A 130 -11.11 -5.92 -0.32
CA MET A 130 -10.60 -6.22 -1.66
C MET A 130 -11.68 -5.90 -2.69
N ILE A 131 -11.31 -5.17 -3.75
CA ILE A 131 -12.16 -4.90 -4.92
C ILE A 131 -11.50 -5.56 -6.12
N VAL A 132 -12.27 -6.29 -6.91
CA VAL A 132 -11.82 -7.01 -8.11
C VAL A 132 -12.66 -6.55 -9.29
N ASP A 133 -11.98 -6.07 -10.33
CA ASP A 133 -12.53 -5.68 -11.64
C ASP A 133 -13.72 -4.69 -11.59
N ASP A 134 -13.81 -3.90 -10.51
CA ASP A 134 -14.91 -2.99 -10.19
C ASP A 134 -16.32 -3.67 -10.11
N GLU A 135 -16.37 -5.01 -10.09
CA GLU A 135 -17.61 -5.80 -10.09
C GLU A 135 -17.81 -6.65 -8.84
N TYR A 136 -16.74 -7.00 -8.12
CA TYR A 136 -16.79 -7.83 -6.91
C TYR A 136 -16.03 -7.19 -5.76
N ILE A 137 -16.58 -7.28 -4.55
CA ILE A 137 -16.01 -6.70 -3.34
C ILE A 137 -16.06 -7.69 -2.18
N ILE A 138 -15.00 -7.74 -1.38
CA ILE A 138 -14.96 -8.42 -0.08
C ILE A 138 -14.72 -7.38 1.00
N ILE A 139 -15.56 -7.36 2.04
CA ILE A 139 -15.41 -6.50 3.21
C ILE A 139 -15.54 -7.36 4.47
N GLY A 140 -14.63 -7.21 5.43
CA GLY A 140 -14.72 -7.97 6.68
C GLY A 140 -13.72 -7.56 7.74
N SER A 141 -13.46 -8.48 8.67
CA SER A 141 -12.50 -8.32 9.76
C SER A 141 -11.14 -8.98 9.48
N ALA A 142 -11.09 -9.95 8.55
CA ALA A 142 -9.94 -10.80 8.30
C ALA A 142 -8.76 -10.06 7.64
N ASN A 143 -7.64 -9.93 8.36
CA ASN A 143 -6.39 -9.41 7.79
C ASN A 143 -5.75 -10.42 6.82
N ILE A 144 -4.91 -9.96 5.89
CA ILE A 144 -4.09 -10.86 5.05
C ILE A 144 -2.86 -11.30 5.85
N ASN A 145 -3.10 -12.20 6.81
CA ASN A 145 -2.06 -12.86 7.58
C ASN A 145 -2.54 -14.24 8.04
N ARG A 146 -1.64 -15.05 8.59
CA ARG A 146 -2.00 -16.37 9.12
C ARG A 146 -3.04 -16.28 10.25
N ARG A 147 -2.95 -15.28 11.14
CA ARG A 147 -3.87 -15.17 12.28
C ARG A 147 -5.34 -15.14 11.85
N SER A 148 -5.66 -14.38 10.80
CA SER A 148 -7.01 -14.28 10.27
C SER A 148 -7.36 -15.38 9.25
N MET A 149 -6.39 -15.88 8.49
CA MET A 149 -6.64 -16.81 7.38
C MET A 149 -6.58 -18.30 7.74
N ASP A 150 -6.05 -18.66 8.91
CA ASP A 150 -5.82 -20.06 9.34
C ASP A 150 -7.07 -20.75 9.91
N ARG A 151 -8.24 -20.06 9.95
CA ARG A 151 -9.56 -20.51 10.46
C ARG A 151 -9.62 -20.99 11.93
N ALA A 152 -8.51 -21.46 12.50
CA ALA A 152 -8.36 -22.03 13.83
C ALA A 152 -7.58 -21.13 14.79
N ARG A 153 -7.42 -19.85 14.44
CA ARG A 153 -6.73 -18.83 15.24
C ARG A 153 -7.75 -17.79 15.70
N ASP A 154 -7.87 -16.69 14.97
CA ASP A 154 -8.89 -15.68 15.27
C ASP A 154 -10.20 -16.02 14.55
N THR A 155 -11.33 -15.74 15.18
CA THR A 155 -12.64 -15.82 14.55
C THR A 155 -12.88 -14.57 13.72
N GLU A 156 -13.09 -14.74 12.42
CA GLU A 156 -13.26 -13.65 11.47
C GLU A 156 -14.60 -13.77 10.74
N ILE A 157 -15.11 -12.64 10.26
CA ILE A 157 -16.27 -12.59 9.37
C ILE A 157 -15.98 -11.69 8.18
N ALA A 158 -16.45 -12.10 7.01
CA ALA A 158 -16.39 -11.29 5.80
C ALA A 158 -17.61 -11.56 4.94
N MET A 159 -18.02 -10.55 4.19
CA MET A 159 -19.02 -10.67 3.15
C MET A 159 -18.36 -10.49 1.78
N GLY A 160 -18.88 -11.18 0.78
CA GLY A 160 -18.53 -10.99 -0.62
C GLY A 160 -19.79 -10.65 -1.41
N ALA A 161 -19.74 -9.65 -2.29
CA ALA A 161 -20.87 -9.31 -3.14
C ALA A 161 -20.45 -8.77 -4.50
N TYR A 162 -21.39 -8.86 -5.42
CA TYR A 162 -21.38 -8.24 -6.74
C TYR A 162 -22.80 -7.79 -7.08
N GLN A 163 -22.92 -6.94 -8.11
CA GLN A 163 -24.23 -6.56 -8.64
C GLN A 163 -24.46 -7.29 -9.97
N PRO A 164 -25.47 -8.19 -10.07
CA PRO A 164 -25.65 -9.03 -11.27
C PRO A 164 -25.85 -8.28 -12.59
N ARG A 165 -26.25 -7.01 -12.53
CA ARG A 165 -26.45 -6.12 -13.70
C ARG A 165 -25.28 -5.17 -13.96
N HIS A 166 -24.18 -5.29 -13.22
CA HIS A 166 -22.98 -4.45 -13.36
C HIS A 166 -21.72 -5.31 -13.34
N LEU A 167 -21.66 -6.30 -14.23
CA LEU A 167 -20.50 -7.18 -14.40
C LEU A 167 -19.63 -6.69 -15.58
N ALA A 168 -18.32 -6.88 -15.47
CA ALA A 168 -17.29 -6.48 -16.42
C ALA A 168 -17.14 -7.45 -17.63
N ALA A 169 -18.21 -8.15 -18.02
CA ALA A 169 -18.15 -9.20 -19.03
C ALA A 169 -18.09 -8.67 -20.47
N THR A 170 -18.92 -7.68 -20.80
CA THR A 170 -19.00 -7.07 -22.14
C THR A 170 -18.64 -5.59 -22.12
N GLU A 171 -18.95 -4.91 -21.02
CA GLU A 171 -18.68 -3.49 -20.79
C GLU A 171 -18.05 -3.33 -19.41
N PRO A 172 -17.25 -2.27 -19.16
CA PRO A 172 -16.70 -2.03 -17.83
C PRO A 172 -17.79 -1.93 -16.75
N ALA A 173 -17.57 -2.54 -15.60
CA ALA A 173 -18.49 -2.41 -14.47
C ALA A 173 -18.59 -0.95 -14.01
N ARG A 174 -19.81 -0.43 -13.90
CA ARG A 174 -20.14 0.94 -13.49
C ARG A 174 -21.24 0.98 -12.42
N GLY A 175 -21.19 0.01 -11.51
CA GLY A 175 -22.10 -0.10 -10.37
C GLY A 175 -21.63 0.68 -9.13
N GLN A 176 -22.18 0.31 -7.97
CA GLN A 176 -21.81 0.81 -6.65
C GLN A 176 -20.35 0.48 -6.29
N ILE A 177 -19.85 -0.69 -6.70
CA ILE A 177 -18.47 -1.10 -6.41
C ILE A 177 -17.47 -0.17 -7.14
N TYR A 178 -17.70 0.08 -8.43
CA TYR A 178 -16.98 1.11 -9.19
C TYR A 178 -17.02 2.49 -8.50
N GLY A 179 -18.22 2.95 -8.14
CA GLY A 179 -18.40 4.26 -7.48
C GLY A 179 -17.68 4.36 -6.14
N PHE A 180 -17.74 3.29 -5.34
CA PHE A 180 -17.04 3.21 -4.06
C PHE A 180 -15.52 3.21 -4.23
N ARG A 181 -14.99 2.47 -5.23
CA ARG A 181 -13.58 2.46 -5.56
C ARG A 181 -13.10 3.84 -6.05
N MET A 182 -13.90 4.56 -6.85
CA MET A 182 -13.61 5.95 -7.25
C MET A 182 -13.61 6.89 -6.04
N ALA A 183 -14.56 6.74 -5.11
CA ALA A 183 -14.63 7.56 -3.90
C ALA A 183 -13.40 7.36 -3.00
N LEU A 184 -12.96 6.12 -2.79
CA LEU A 184 -11.71 5.82 -2.04
C LEU A 184 -10.49 6.40 -2.74
N TRP A 185 -10.41 6.30 -4.07
CA TRP A 185 -9.31 6.91 -4.81
C TRP A 185 -9.33 8.43 -4.71
N TYR A 186 -10.51 9.06 -4.76
CA TYR A 186 -10.65 10.49 -4.51
C TYR A 186 -10.21 10.87 -3.09
N GLU A 187 -10.59 10.12 -2.07
CA GLU A 187 -10.12 10.33 -0.69
C GLU A 187 -8.59 10.24 -0.59
N HIS A 188 -7.99 9.20 -1.18
CA HIS A 188 -6.56 8.96 -1.03
C HIS A 188 -5.70 9.87 -1.91
N LEU A 189 -6.19 10.27 -3.09
CA LEU A 189 -5.43 11.06 -4.06
C LEU A 189 -5.83 12.53 -4.11
N HIS A 190 -6.99 12.91 -3.55
CA HIS A 190 -7.62 14.24 -3.65
C HIS A 190 -7.72 14.76 -5.11
N ARG A 191 -7.90 13.82 -6.05
CA ARG A 191 -7.96 14.09 -7.49
C ARG A 191 -9.03 13.23 -8.15
N VAL A 192 -9.67 13.80 -9.16
CA VAL A 192 -10.45 13.07 -10.15
C VAL A 192 -9.62 13.07 -11.44
N ASP A 193 -9.48 11.90 -12.06
CA ASP A 193 -8.67 11.71 -13.27
C ASP A 193 -9.33 10.60 -14.09
N GLU A 194 -9.55 10.83 -15.38
CA GLU A 194 -10.18 9.85 -16.29
C GLU A 194 -9.38 8.55 -16.37
N LEU A 195 -8.07 8.60 -16.14
CA LEU A 195 -7.23 7.41 -16.10
C LEU A 195 -7.64 6.44 -14.98
N PHE A 196 -8.25 6.94 -13.90
CA PHE A 196 -8.70 6.12 -12.76
C PHE A 196 -9.90 5.24 -13.10
N GLU A 197 -10.58 5.52 -14.21
CA GLU A 197 -11.68 4.70 -14.71
C GLU A 197 -11.23 3.39 -15.35
N ILE A 198 -9.93 3.25 -15.61
CA ILE A 198 -9.29 2.09 -16.27
C ILE A 198 -8.07 1.64 -15.43
N PRO A 199 -8.29 1.10 -14.21
CA PRO A 199 -7.23 0.80 -13.24
C PRO A 199 -6.26 -0.28 -13.73
N GLN A 200 -6.67 -1.14 -14.65
CA GLN A 200 -5.77 -2.09 -15.29
C GLN A 200 -4.76 -1.39 -16.21
N SER A 201 -5.02 -0.20 -16.75
CA SER A 201 -4.12 0.42 -17.73
C SER A 201 -2.72 0.75 -17.19
N LEU A 202 -1.71 0.74 -18.07
CA LEU A 202 -0.35 1.15 -17.71
C LEU A 202 -0.27 2.63 -17.33
N LEU A 203 -1.06 3.47 -18.01
CA LEU A 203 -1.13 4.90 -17.73
C LEU A 203 -1.71 5.17 -16.34
N CYS A 204 -2.74 4.43 -15.93
CA CYS A 204 -3.34 4.59 -14.61
C CYS A 204 -2.35 4.28 -13.48
N ILE A 205 -1.71 3.10 -13.47
CA ILE A 205 -0.76 2.74 -12.41
C ILE A 205 0.40 3.74 -12.32
N ARG A 206 0.90 4.22 -13.46
CA ARG A 206 1.98 5.22 -13.51
C ARG A 206 1.51 6.57 -12.99
N ARG A 207 0.27 6.98 -13.30
CA ARG A 207 -0.34 8.20 -12.77
C ARG A 207 -0.51 8.14 -11.26
N VAL A 208 -1.04 7.04 -10.73
CA VAL A 208 -1.21 6.81 -9.28
C VAL A 208 0.15 6.82 -8.58
N LYS A 209 1.16 6.13 -9.11
CA LYS A 209 2.54 6.15 -8.59
C LYS A 209 3.13 7.56 -8.59
N ALA A 210 2.95 8.32 -9.67
CA ALA A 210 3.48 9.68 -9.77
C ALA A 210 2.86 10.62 -8.73
N LEU A 211 1.54 10.54 -8.51
CA LEU A 211 0.84 11.28 -7.46
C LEU A 211 1.32 10.86 -6.07
N ALA A 212 1.49 9.55 -5.83
CA ALA A 212 2.00 9.07 -4.56
C ALA A 212 3.42 9.59 -4.27
N GLU A 213 4.32 9.61 -5.27
CA GLU A 213 5.67 10.18 -5.09
C GLU A 213 5.66 11.71 -4.90
N GLN A 214 4.68 12.43 -5.46
CA GLN A 214 4.49 13.86 -5.16
C GLN A 214 4.08 14.05 -3.70
N ASN A 215 3.07 13.29 -3.24
CA ASN A 215 2.64 13.31 -1.85
C ASN A 215 3.76 12.89 -0.90
N TRP A 216 4.61 11.94 -1.29
CA TRP A 216 5.79 11.54 -0.52
C TRP A 216 6.77 12.68 -0.32
N LYS A 217 7.08 13.44 -1.38
CA LYS A 217 7.97 14.61 -1.28
C LYS A 217 7.41 15.61 -0.28
N SER A 218 6.12 15.93 -0.36
CA SER A 218 5.44 16.79 0.61
C SER A 218 5.46 16.21 2.03
N TYR A 219 5.12 14.92 2.18
CA TYR A 219 5.11 14.22 3.46
C TYR A 219 6.48 14.24 4.13
N THR A 220 7.58 14.14 3.36
CA THR A 220 8.94 14.12 3.89
C THR A 220 9.64 15.49 3.92
N ASP A 221 8.97 16.57 3.52
CA ASP A 221 9.57 17.90 3.61
C ASP A 221 9.92 18.26 5.07
N ASN A 222 10.89 19.15 5.28
CA ASN A 222 11.35 19.56 6.59
C ASN A 222 10.26 20.34 7.38
N SER A 223 9.33 20.98 6.68
CA SER A 223 8.22 21.71 7.28
C SER A 223 6.96 21.63 6.40
N ILE A 224 5.83 21.26 7.00
CA ILE A 224 4.53 21.33 6.35
C ILE A 224 4.01 22.76 6.42
N VAL A 225 4.18 23.52 5.34
CA VAL A 225 3.70 24.90 5.21
C VAL A 225 2.28 24.98 4.63
N THR A 226 1.86 23.94 3.92
CA THR A 226 0.54 23.78 3.34
C THR A 226 0.10 22.34 3.54
N ASP A 227 -1.19 22.13 3.76
CA ASP A 227 -1.77 20.79 3.85
C ASP A 227 -1.40 19.92 2.65
N MET A 228 -1.24 18.62 2.91
CA MET A 228 -0.94 17.66 1.87
C MET A 228 -2.08 17.57 0.85
N SER A 229 -1.71 17.53 -0.43
CA SER A 229 -2.66 17.46 -1.55
C SER A 229 -3.19 16.05 -1.83
N GLY A 230 -3.06 15.12 -0.88
CA GLY A 230 -3.40 13.71 -1.04
C GLY A 230 -2.69 12.86 0.02
N HIS A 231 -3.31 11.75 0.41
CA HIS A 231 -2.84 10.89 1.50
C HIS A 231 -2.04 9.67 1.01
N LEU A 232 -2.21 9.27 -0.26
CA LEU A 232 -1.55 8.07 -0.79
C LEU A 232 -0.04 8.30 -0.92
N LEU A 233 0.75 7.43 -0.30
CA LEU A 233 2.20 7.43 -0.30
C LEU A 233 2.73 6.11 -0.89
N PRO A 234 3.85 6.11 -1.63
CA PRO A 234 4.53 4.89 -2.01
C PRO A 234 4.95 4.15 -0.73
N TYR A 235 4.82 2.82 -0.73
CA TYR A 235 5.31 2.05 0.41
C TYR A 235 6.85 2.10 0.50
N LEU A 236 7.39 1.98 1.72
CA LEU A 236 8.79 2.27 2.06
C LEU A 236 9.79 1.19 1.59
N VAL A 237 9.56 0.54 0.46
CA VAL A 237 10.43 -0.52 -0.04
C VAL A 237 10.98 -0.14 -1.41
N GLU A 238 12.29 -0.25 -1.54
CA GLU A 238 13.04 -0.16 -2.78
C GLU A 238 13.32 -1.57 -3.31
N ILE A 239 13.12 -1.74 -4.60
CA ILE A 239 13.40 -2.98 -5.32
C ILE A 239 14.75 -2.77 -6.01
N SER A 240 15.73 -3.62 -5.74
CA SER A 240 17.02 -3.57 -6.43
C SER A 240 16.86 -3.84 -7.92
N GLU A 241 17.82 -3.39 -8.74
CA GLU A 241 17.82 -3.64 -10.19
C GLU A 241 17.85 -5.15 -10.54
N SER A 242 18.44 -5.98 -9.66
CA SER A 242 18.41 -7.45 -9.80
C SER A 242 17.13 -8.10 -9.24
N VAL A 243 16.30 -7.35 -8.50
CA VAL A 243 15.08 -7.80 -7.80
C VAL A 243 15.32 -8.90 -6.75
N GLU A 244 16.56 -9.31 -6.55
CA GLU A 244 16.95 -10.34 -5.57
C GLU A 244 16.97 -9.84 -4.12
N VAL A 245 16.99 -8.51 -3.91
CA VAL A 245 17.07 -7.93 -2.57
C VAL A 245 16.16 -6.72 -2.45
N MET A 246 15.19 -6.79 -1.53
CA MET A 246 14.41 -5.64 -1.12
C MET A 246 15.07 -4.90 0.04
N HIS A 247 15.25 -3.59 -0.15
CA HIS A 247 15.72 -2.71 0.90
C HIS A 247 14.59 -1.79 1.34
N TRP A 248 14.58 -1.43 2.61
CA TRP A 248 13.75 -0.31 3.03
C TRP A 248 14.31 0.97 2.43
N ARG A 249 13.42 1.83 1.91
CA ARG A 249 13.78 3.14 1.36
C ARG A 249 14.60 3.88 2.41
N LYS A 250 15.87 4.17 2.12
CA LYS A 250 16.73 4.94 3.02
C LYS A 250 16.22 6.36 3.03
N THR A 251 15.51 6.75 4.08
CA THR A 251 15.11 8.15 4.27
C THR A 251 16.13 8.81 5.17
N GLU A 252 16.90 9.76 4.63
CA GLU A 252 17.72 10.68 5.44
C GLU A 252 16.83 11.51 6.39
N ILE A 253 15.60 11.76 5.94
CA ILE A 253 14.54 12.33 6.76
C ILE A 253 13.96 11.22 7.63
N SER A 254 14.13 11.41 8.92
CA SER A 254 13.38 10.67 9.91
C SER A 254 11.89 10.95 9.74
N LEU A 255 11.09 9.90 9.51
CA LEU A 255 9.64 10.06 9.35
C LEU A 255 9.01 10.76 10.58
N ILE A 256 9.70 10.66 11.74
CA ILE A 256 9.37 11.22 13.06
C ILE A 256 10.64 11.48 13.91
N GLY A 257 11.70 12.09 13.37
CA GLY A 257 12.92 12.52 14.13
C GLY A 257 13.96 11.43 14.51
N SER A 258 13.69 10.16 14.28
CA SER A 258 14.65 9.04 14.33
C SER A 258 14.87 8.44 12.93
N SER A 259 16.13 8.30 12.50
CA SER A 259 16.47 7.62 11.23
C SER A 259 15.79 6.25 11.22
N VAL A 260 15.22 5.85 10.08
CA VAL A 260 14.62 4.52 9.91
C VAL A 260 15.75 3.49 9.95
N ARG A 261 16.23 3.17 11.16
CA ARG A 261 16.99 1.96 11.42
C ARG A 261 15.97 0.90 11.80
N LEU A 262 15.31 0.36 10.78
CA LEU A 262 14.76 -0.98 10.90
C LEU A 262 15.98 -1.87 11.18
N LYS A 263 16.14 -2.26 12.45
CA LYS A 263 17.17 -3.22 12.85
C LYS A 263 16.72 -4.56 12.26
N ILE A 264 17.24 -4.89 11.09
CA ILE A 264 17.27 -6.26 10.57
C ILE A 264 18.66 -6.80 10.88
#